data_AF-A0A524QBL4-F1
#
_entry.id   AF-A0A524QBL4-F1
#
_cell.length_a   1.000
_cell.length_b   1.000
_cell.length_c   1.000
_cell.angle_alpha   90.00
_cell.angle_beta   90.00
_cell.angle_gamma   90.00
#
_symmetry.space_group_name_H-M   'P 1'
#
loop_
_entity.id
_entity.type
_entity.pdbx_description
1 polymer ?
#
loop_
_entity_poly.entity_id
_entity_poly.type
_entity_poly.pdbx_seq_one_letter_code
_entity_poly.pdbx_strand_id
1 'polypeptide(L)'
;MSKIDDNLTEKAILRLKAEEKLKEEQINMGNPLPESDTKKLLHELQVHQIELEMQNEELKEAYDTMEKALRKYTMLYDFAPMAYITLNYEALIRDLNFTSAELLAEKRFA
;
A
#
# COMPACT_ATOMS: atom_id res chain seq x y z
N MET A 1 2.02 -22.37 -5.02
CA MET A 1 2.03 -22.75 -3.59
C MET A 1 2.44 -21.61 -2.66
N SER A 2 2.95 -20.44 -3.11
CA SER A 2 3.48 -19.41 -2.18
C SER A 2 2.48 -18.33 -1.71
N LYS A 3 1.54 -17.85 -2.54
CA LYS A 3 0.70 -16.69 -2.17
C LYS A 3 -0.43 -16.95 -1.15
N ILE A 4 -0.87 -18.19 -0.98
CA ILE A 4 -2.01 -18.53 -0.10
C ILE A 4 -1.56 -18.59 1.36
N ASP A 5 -0.36 -19.13 1.61
CA ASP A 5 0.21 -19.23 2.97
C ASP A 5 0.68 -17.85 3.48
N ASP A 6 1.20 -16.99 2.60
CA ASP A 6 1.57 -15.61 2.94
C ASP A 6 0.34 -14.80 3.40
N ASN A 7 -0.79 -14.92 2.68
CA ASN A 7 -2.02 -14.19 3.00
C ASN A 7 -2.64 -14.63 4.34
N LEU A 8 -2.56 -15.93 4.68
CA LEU A 8 -3.06 -16.44 5.95
C LEU A 8 -2.23 -15.92 7.13
N THR A 9 -0.93 -15.76 6.93
CA THR A 9 0.02 -15.27 7.92
C THR A 9 -0.16 -13.77 8.17
N GLU A 10 -0.32 -12.97 7.11
CA GLU A 10 -0.63 -11.54 7.21
C GLU A 10 -1.94 -11.28 7.95
N LYS A 11 -2.99 -12.05 7.64
CA LYS A 11 -4.28 -11.94 8.30
C LYS A 11 -4.20 -12.26 9.79
N ALA A 12 -3.43 -13.29 10.18
CA ALA A 12 -3.23 -13.65 11.57
C ALA A 12 -2.48 -12.56 12.35
N ILE A 13 -1.48 -11.92 11.74
CA ILE A 13 -0.73 -10.81 12.34
C ILE A 13 -1.64 -9.59 12.56
N LEU A 14 -2.46 -9.27 11.56
CA LEU A 14 -3.37 -8.14 11.63
C LEU A 14 -4.40 -8.32 12.75
N ARG A 15 -4.91 -9.54 12.91
CA ARG A 15 -5.82 -9.89 14.01
C ARG A 15 -5.19 -9.68 15.38
N LEU A 16 -3.95 -10.14 15.56
CA LEU A 16 -3.23 -9.96 16.83
C LEU A 16 -3.09 -8.46 17.17
N LYS A 17 -2.69 -7.64 16.20
CA LYS A 17 -2.59 -6.18 16.37
C LYS A 17 -3.95 -5.55 16.71
N ALA A 18 -5.02 -5.99 16.06
CA ALA A 18 -6.37 -5.49 16.30
C ALA A 18 -6.86 -5.87 17.71
N GLU A 19 -6.58 -7.09 18.17
CA GLU A 19 -6.91 -7.53 19.53
C GLU A 19 -6.12 -6.75 20.59
N GLU A 20 -4.85 -6.41 20.35
CA GLU A 20 -4.06 -5.56 21.23
C GLU A 20 -4.65 -4.14 21.32
N LYS A 21 -4.93 -3.51 20.18
CA LYS A 21 -5.53 -2.17 20.13
C LYS A 21 -6.90 -2.14 20.81
N LEU A 22 -7.74 -3.16 20.58
CA LEU A 22 -9.04 -3.26 21.23
C LEU A 22 -8.92 -3.44 22.75
N LYS A 23 -7.93 -4.21 23.23
CA LYS A 23 -7.67 -4.36 24.67
C LYS A 23 -7.27 -3.02 25.29
N GLU A 24 -6.41 -2.24 24.64
CA GLU A 24 -6.04 -0.91 25.10
C GLU A 24 -7.27 0.01 25.20
N GLU A 25 -8.12 0.02 24.18
CA GLU A 25 -9.37 0.79 24.16
C GLU A 25 -10.35 0.35 25.27
N GLN A 26 -10.49 -0.95 25.51
CA GLN A 26 -11.36 -1.50 26.55
C GLN A 26 -10.85 -1.23 27.97
N ILE A 27 -9.54 -1.29 28.19
CA ILE A 27 -8.90 -0.92 29.46
C ILE A 27 -9.16 0.57 29.75
N ASN A 28 -8.99 1.43 28.74
CA ASN A 28 -9.26 2.86 28.85
C ASN A 28 -10.74 3.18 29.12
N MET A 29 -11.66 2.37 28.59
CA MET A 29 -13.10 2.50 28.81
C MET A 29 -13.62 1.77 30.08
N GLY A 30 -12.77 1.07 30.83
CA GLY A 30 -13.15 0.38 32.07
C GLY A 30 -14.15 -0.77 31.89
N ASN A 31 -14.20 -1.39 30.72
CA ASN A 31 -15.19 -2.44 30.41
C ASN A 31 -14.52 -3.81 30.24
N PRO A 32 -14.63 -4.74 31.21
CA PRO A 32 -13.93 -6.02 31.18
C PRO A 32 -14.55 -7.06 30.22
N LEU A 33 -13.76 -8.11 29.94
CA LEU A 33 -13.93 -9.17 28.93
C LEU A 33 -15.35 -9.80 28.80
N PRO A 34 -15.70 -10.34 27.62
CA PRO A 34 -17.05 -10.80 27.31
C PRO A 34 -17.42 -12.13 27.98
N GLU A 35 -18.45 -12.11 28.85
CA GLU A 35 -19.00 -13.31 29.51
C GLU A 35 -20.17 -13.98 28.77
N SER A 36 -20.79 -13.33 27.77
CA SER A 36 -21.93 -13.87 27.00
C SER A 36 -21.62 -14.05 25.51
N ASP A 37 -22.31 -14.96 24.84
CA ASP A 37 -22.12 -15.22 23.39
C ASP A 37 -22.41 -13.99 22.53
N THR A 38 -23.37 -13.15 22.93
CA THR A 38 -23.63 -11.85 22.30
C THR A 38 -22.46 -10.88 22.43
N LYS A 39 -21.77 -10.87 23.59
CA LYS A 39 -20.59 -10.03 23.80
C LYS A 39 -19.36 -10.57 23.07
N LYS A 40 -19.25 -11.89 22.88
CA LYS A 40 -18.19 -12.50 22.04
C LYS A 40 -18.34 -12.10 20.57
N LEU A 41 -19.55 -12.18 20.03
CA LEU A 41 -19.82 -11.75 18.66
C LEU A 41 -19.54 -10.24 18.47
N LEU A 42 -19.90 -9.42 19.47
CA LEU A 42 -19.56 -8.00 19.46
C LEU A 42 -18.04 -7.78 19.45
N HIS A 43 -17.30 -8.54 20.27
CA HIS A 43 -15.85 -8.47 20.31
C HIS A 43 -15.22 -8.87 18.98
N GLU A 44 -15.67 -9.95 18.35
CA GLU A 44 -15.19 -10.37 17.02
C GLU A 44 -15.45 -9.29 15.95
N LEU A 45 -16.63 -8.66 15.99
CA LEU A 45 -16.94 -7.53 15.10
C LEU A 45 -16.02 -6.33 15.34
N GLN A 46 -15.71 -6.00 16.60
CA GLN A 46 -14.79 -4.90 16.94
C GLN A 46 -13.36 -5.18 16.46
N VAL A 47 -12.87 -6.41 16.64
CA VAL A 47 -11.55 -6.82 16.13
C VAL A 47 -11.52 -6.69 14.61
N HIS A 48 -12.52 -7.21 13.90
CA HIS A 48 -12.59 -7.07 12.44
C HIS A 48 -12.72 -5.63 11.96
N GLN A 49 -13.42 -4.77 12.69
CA GLN A 49 -13.48 -3.35 12.34
C GLN A 49 -12.10 -2.69 12.44
N ILE A 50 -11.37 -2.95 13.53
CA ILE A 50 -10.01 -2.43 13.72
C ILE A 50 -9.06 -2.99 12.65
N GLU A 51 -9.14 -4.28 12.30
CA GLU A 51 -8.38 -4.87 11.19
C GLU A 51 -8.61 -4.12 9.87
N LEU A 52 -9.88 -3.86 9.51
CA LEU A 52 -10.24 -3.16 8.28
C LEU A 52 -9.73 -1.71 8.27
N GLU A 53 -9.82 -1.01 9.40
CA GLU A 53 -9.31 0.35 9.54
C GLU A 53 -7.79 0.38 9.33
N MET A 54 -7.04 -0.55 9.94
CA MET A 54 -5.59 -0.66 9.75
C MET A 54 -5.22 -0.97 8.29
N GLN A 55 -5.91 -1.91 7.63
CA GLN A 55 -5.67 -2.20 6.21
C GLN A 55 -5.92 -0.97 5.31
N ASN A 56 -6.95 -0.19 5.62
CA ASN A 56 -7.25 1.01 4.86
C ASN A 56 -6.19 2.10 5.07
N GLU A 57 -5.69 2.26 6.29
CA GLU A 57 -4.57 3.17 6.59
C GLU A 57 -3.30 2.77 5.84
N GLU A 58 -2.91 1.49 5.91
CA GLU A 58 -1.75 0.96 5.17
C GLU A 58 -1.90 1.18 3.66
N LEU A 59 -3.10 0.95 3.11
CA LEU A 59 -3.37 1.17 1.69
C LEU A 59 -3.23 2.66 1.32
N LYS A 60 -3.75 3.56 2.16
CA LYS A 60 -3.65 5.00 1.94
C LYS A 60 -2.21 5.49 1.98
N GLU A 61 -1.39 4.99 2.92
CA GLU A 61 0.03 5.30 3.01
C GLU A 61 0.81 4.78 1.79
N ALA A 62 0.49 3.58 1.31
CA ALA A 62 1.08 3.03 0.10
C ALA A 62 0.76 3.89 -1.13
N TYR A 63 -0.50 4.33 -1.27
CA TYR A 63 -0.91 5.24 -2.34
C TYR A 63 -0.18 6.58 -2.28
N ASP A 64 -0.11 7.23 -1.12
CA ASP A 64 0.59 8.51 -0.95
C ASP A 64 2.10 8.38 -1.26
N THR A 65 2.72 7.27 -0.85
CA THR A 65 4.11 6.98 -1.17
C THR A 65 4.33 6.79 -2.67
N MET A 66 3.44 6.01 -3.32
CA MET A 66 3.49 5.77 -4.76
C MET A 66 3.29 7.08 -5.53
N GLU A 67 2.33 7.92 -5.13
CA GLU A 67 2.07 9.21 -5.77
C GLU A 67 3.27 10.15 -5.65
N LYS A 68 3.88 10.25 -4.47
CA LYS A 68 5.10 11.04 -4.25
C LYS A 68 6.26 10.55 -5.12
N ALA A 69 6.45 9.23 -5.19
CA ALA A 69 7.50 8.63 -6.01
C ALA A 69 7.26 8.89 -7.50
N LEU A 70 6.02 8.70 -7.97
CA LEU A 70 5.62 8.96 -9.35
C LEU A 70 5.83 10.43 -9.71
N ARG A 71 5.34 11.36 -8.88
CA ARG A 71 5.54 12.80 -9.10
C ARG A 71 7.01 13.18 -9.18
N LYS A 72 7.84 12.63 -8.29
CA LYS A 72 9.29 12.87 -8.31
C LYS A 72 9.95 12.29 -9.56
N TYR A 73 9.55 11.08 -9.97
CA TYR A 73 10.03 10.45 -11.19
C TYR A 73 9.69 11.31 -12.42
N THR A 74 8.43 11.71 -12.58
CA THR A 74 7.98 12.53 -13.70
C THR A 74 8.75 13.86 -13.76
N MET A 75 8.96 14.52 -12.62
CA MET A 75 9.73 15.78 -12.58
C MET A 75 11.20 15.60 -12.95
N LEU A 76 11.84 14.50 -12.51
CA LEU A 76 13.28 14.29 -12.69
C LEU A 76 13.66 13.55 -13.97
N TYR A 77 12.76 12.75 -14.54
CA TYR A 77 13.01 11.94 -15.74
C TYR A 77 12.26 12.53 -16.93
N ASP A 78 10.92 12.56 -16.88
CA ASP A 78 10.09 12.96 -18.01
C ASP A 78 10.28 14.43 -18.40
N PHE A 79 10.32 15.32 -17.42
CA PHE A 79 10.54 16.76 -17.62
C PHE A 79 12.00 17.19 -17.51
N ALA A 80 12.95 16.25 -17.50
CA ALA A 80 14.35 16.60 -17.52
C ALA A 80 14.71 17.31 -18.85
N PRO A 81 15.52 18.38 -18.82
CA PRO A 81 15.94 19.07 -20.05
C PRO A 81 16.98 18.27 -20.86
N MET A 82 17.52 17.18 -20.30
CA MET A 82 18.46 16.29 -20.98
C MET A 82 17.72 15.07 -21.53
N ALA A 83 18.15 14.59 -22.69
CA ALA A 83 17.61 13.39 -23.31
C ALA A 83 18.06 12.12 -22.56
N TYR A 84 17.11 11.35 -22.04
CA TYR A 84 17.34 10.01 -21.48
C TYR A 84 16.67 8.94 -22.33
N ILE A 85 17.45 7.92 -22.68
CA ILE A 85 17.00 6.69 -23.36
C ILE A 85 17.42 5.51 -22.49
N THR A 86 16.45 4.66 -22.17
CA THR A 86 16.67 3.43 -21.42
C THR A 86 16.59 2.25 -22.38
N LEU A 87 17.64 1.43 -22.42
CA LEU A 87 17.72 0.25 -23.27
C LEU A 87 17.52 -1.04 -22.44
N ASN A 88 17.01 -2.09 -23.08
CA ASN A 88 17.06 -3.44 -22.54
C ASN A 88 18.42 -4.12 -22.85
N TYR A 89 18.60 -5.38 -22.42
CA TYR A 89 19.84 -6.14 -22.63
C TYR A 89 20.10 -6.49 -24.10
N GLU A 90 19.10 -6.37 -24.97
CA GLU A 90 19.19 -6.58 -26.42
C GLU A 90 19.42 -5.27 -27.19
N ALA A 91 19.70 -4.17 -26.47
CA ALA A 91 19.88 -2.82 -27.00
C ALA A 91 18.63 -2.21 -27.67
N LEU A 92 17.43 -2.73 -27.38
CA LEU A 92 16.16 -2.13 -27.80
C LEU A 92 15.73 -1.04 -26.81
N ILE A 93 15.14 0.04 -27.34
CA ILE A 93 14.59 1.12 -26.52
C ILE A 93 13.43 0.58 -25.70
N ARG A 94 13.58 0.60 -24.38
CA ARG A 94 12.56 0.21 -23.41
C ARG A 94 11.73 1.41 -22.96
N ASP A 95 12.38 2.55 -22.77
CA ASP A 95 11.73 3.81 -22.38
C ASP A 95 12.58 5.02 -22.79
N LEU A 96 11.97 6.19 -22.91
CA LEU A 96 12.63 7.43 -23.32
C LEU A 96 11.87 8.65 -22.77
N ASN A 97 12.56 9.66 -22.23
CA ASN A 97 11.86 10.85 -21.68
C ASN A 97 11.31 11.80 -22.76
N PHE A 98 10.53 12.82 -22.36
CA PHE A 98 9.88 13.72 -23.34
C PHE A 98 10.88 14.42 -24.25
N THR A 99 12.00 14.92 -23.71
CA THR A 99 13.06 15.51 -24.53
C THR A 99 13.61 14.53 -25.57
N SER A 100 13.80 13.26 -25.22
CA SER A 100 14.24 12.25 -26.19
C SER A 100 13.17 11.94 -27.24
N ALA A 101 11.90 11.92 -26.85
CA ALA A 101 10.79 11.73 -27.77
C ALA A 101 10.77 12.84 -28.83
N GLU A 102 10.88 14.09 -28.38
CA GLU A 102 10.95 15.26 -29.27
C GLU A 102 12.15 15.19 -30.22
N LEU A 103 13.34 14.82 -29.72
CA LEU A 103 14.54 14.69 -30.56
C LEU A 103 14.42 13.59 -31.61
N LEU A 104 13.73 12.50 -31.29
CA LEU A 104 13.48 11.39 -32.22
C LEU A 104 12.26 11.61 -33.12
N ALA A 105 11.59 12.77 -33.01
CA ALA A 105 10.32 13.07 -33.67
C ALA A 105 9.22 12.03 -33.40
N GLU A 106 9.29 11.38 -32.23
CA GLU A 106 8.35 10.38 -31.75
C GLU A 106 7.44 10.97 -30.68
N LYS A 107 6.24 10.39 -30.50
CA LYS A 107 5.30 10.84 -29.47
C LYS A 107 5.35 9.90 -28.27
N ARG A 108 5.64 10.46 -27.10
CA ARG A 108 5.37 9.82 -25.81
C ARG A 108 4.16 10.49 -25.17
N PHE A 109 3.18 9.69 -24.75
CA PHE A 109 2.03 10.16 -24.01
C PHE A 109 2.25 9.85 -22.52
N ALA A 110 1.83 10.79 -21.67
CA ALA A 110 1.79 10.63 -20.22
C ALA A 110 0.63 9.71 -19.80
#